data_AF-A0A2V7HQR9-F1
#
_entry.id   AF-A0A2V7HQR9-F1
#
_cell.length_a   1.000
_cell.length_b   1.000
_cell.length_c   1.000
_cell.angle_alpha   90.00
_cell.angle_beta   90.00
_cell.angle_gamma   90.00
#
_symmetry.space_group_name_H-M   'P 1'
#
loop_
_entity.id
_entity.type
_entity.pdbx_description
1 polymer ?
#
loop_
_entity_poly.entity_id
_entity_poly.type
_entity_poly.pdbx_seq_one_letter_code
_entity_poly.pdbx_strand_id
1 'polypeptide(L)'
;MGGTTIAAGAVTADGEVLHDENVLTHDAAAAGTLVTIERLVQRVSGALAARGLTVAGIGVGVPGPVDAGVVGAPAPHAADLVGQPLGPRLAAHFGVPVFVDNDVN
;
A
#
# COMPACT_ATOMS: atom_id res chain seq x y z
N MET A 1 0.75 7.48 2.22
CA MET A 1 -0.70 7.69 2.12
C MET A 1 -0.96 9.11 2.59
N GLY A 2 -1.24 10.03 1.68
CA GLY A 2 -1.60 11.40 2.06
C GLY A 2 -3.01 11.43 2.64
N GLY A 3 -3.31 12.39 3.53
CA GLY A 3 -4.60 12.46 4.25
C GLY A 3 -5.88 12.47 3.38
N THR A 4 -5.76 12.51 2.05
CA THR A 4 -6.85 12.52 1.06
C THR A 4 -6.71 11.49 -0.06
N THR A 5 -5.59 10.78 -0.19
CA THR A 5 -5.34 9.80 -1.27
C THR A 5 -4.58 8.56 -0.81
N ILE A 6 -5.03 7.41 -1.29
CA ILE A 6 -4.30 6.13 -1.27
C ILE A 6 -3.66 5.96 -2.63
N ALA A 7 -2.32 5.94 -2.69
CA ALA A 7 -1.57 5.75 -3.92
C ALA A 7 -0.75 4.46 -3.84
N ALA A 8 -0.61 3.77 -4.97
CA ALA A 8 0.28 2.64 -5.17
C ALA A 8 1.10 2.88 -6.45
N GLY A 9 2.42 2.79 -6.33
CA GLY A 9 3.34 2.97 -7.45
C GLY A 9 4.29 1.79 -7.56
N ALA A 10 4.50 1.32 -8.79
CA ALA A 10 5.60 0.44 -9.13
C ALA A 10 6.79 1.28 -9.55
N VAL A 11 7.93 1.06 -8.90
CA VAL A 11 9.19 1.74 -9.20
C VAL A 11 10.29 0.74 -9.52
N THR A 12 11.25 1.13 -10.35
CA THR A 12 12.51 0.40 -10.55
C THR A 12 13.45 0.61 -9.37
N ALA A 13 14.53 -0.19 -9.31
CA ALA A 13 15.60 -0.01 -8.32
C ALA A 13 16.29 1.37 -8.43
N ASP A 14 16.26 1.98 -9.61
CA ASP A 14 16.81 3.32 -9.87
C ASP A 14 15.82 4.45 -9.51
N GLY A 15 14.64 4.10 -8.99
CA GLY A 15 13.60 5.05 -8.58
C GLY A 15 12.70 5.53 -9.73
N GLU A 16 12.77 4.91 -10.91
CA GLU A 16 11.90 5.25 -12.03
C GLU A 16 10.50 4.68 -11.83
N VAL A 17 9.46 5.51 -11.94
CA VAL A 17 8.06 5.06 -11.83
C VAL A 17 7.65 4.36 -13.12
N LEU A 18 7.34 3.07 -13.03
CA LEU A 18 6.88 2.25 -14.16
C LEU A 18 5.36 2.33 -14.38
N HIS A 19 4.62 2.47 -13.28
CA HIS A 19 3.16 2.54 -13.24
C HIS A 19 2.70 3.10 -11.89
N ASP A 20 1.71 3.97 -11.87
CA ASP A 20 1.08 4.44 -10.63
C ASP A 20 -0.44 4.40 -10.73
N GLU A 21 -1.08 4.16 -9.59
CA GLU A 21 -2.52 4.18 -9.42
C GLU A 21 -2.82 4.94 -8.13
N ASN A 22 -3.88 5.74 -8.13
CA ASN A 22 -4.34 6.42 -6.94
C ASN A 22 -5.86 6.39 -6.83
N VAL A 23 -6.34 6.42 -5.59
CA VAL A 23 -7.76 6.45 -5.23
C VAL A 23 -7.93 7.47 -4.12
N LEU A 24 -8.97 8.28 -4.19
CA LEU A 24 -9.28 9.24 -3.14
C LEU A 24 -9.78 8.48 -1.90
N THR A 25 -9.31 8.85 -0.71
CA THR A 25 -9.61 8.12 0.54
C THR A 25 -11.11 8.08 0.86
N HIS A 26 -11.88 9.07 0.39
CA HIS A 26 -13.34 9.07 0.54
C HIS A 26 -14.05 7.96 -0.27
N ASP A 27 -13.51 7.58 -1.43
CA ASP A 27 -14.02 6.47 -2.24
C ASP A 27 -13.65 5.12 -1.61
N ALA A 28 -12.52 5.08 -0.91
CA ALA A 28 -12.06 3.91 -0.15
C ALA A 28 -12.91 3.63 1.09
N ALA A 29 -13.54 4.67 1.69
CA ALA A 29 -14.29 4.55 2.94
C ALA A 29 -15.49 3.57 2.84
N ALA A 30 -16.07 3.39 1.66
CA ALA A 30 -17.17 2.46 1.45
C ALA A 30 -16.74 0.98 1.42
N ALA A 31 -15.48 0.69 1.04
CA ALA A 31 -14.94 -0.66 0.92
C ALA A 31 -13.94 -1.02 2.04
N GLY A 32 -13.41 -0.02 2.74
CA GLY A 32 -12.30 -0.13 3.68
C GLY A 32 -10.94 0.18 3.02
N THR A 33 -10.06 0.83 3.77
CA THR A 33 -8.71 1.24 3.35
C THR A 33 -7.88 0.04 2.93
N LEU A 34 -7.93 -1.05 3.71
CA LEU A 34 -7.19 -2.28 3.43
C LEU A 34 -7.59 -2.93 2.10
N VAL A 35 -8.89 -3.06 1.85
CA VAL A 35 -9.42 -3.62 0.60
C VAL A 35 -9.01 -2.75 -0.58
N THR A 36 -9.00 -1.43 -0.40
CA THR A 36 -8.55 -0.49 -1.42
C THR A 36 -7.06 -0.66 -1.73
N ILE A 37 -6.21 -0.81 -0.71
CA ILE A 37 -4.77 -1.10 -0.89
C ILE A 37 -4.57 -2.41 -1.65
N GLU A 38 -5.21 -3.50 -1.22
CA GLU A 38 -5.12 -4.81 -1.89
C GLU A 38 -5.52 -4.69 -3.38
N ARG A 39 -6.61 -3.97 -3.69
CA ARG A 39 -7.06 -3.74 -5.08
C ARG A 39 -6.06 -2.93 -5.90
N LEU A 40 -5.47 -1.88 -5.32
CA LEU A 40 -4.49 -1.05 -6.02
C LEU A 40 -3.24 -1.85 -6.36
N VAL A 41 -2.70 -2.59 -5.38
CA VAL A 41 -1.52 -3.45 -5.60
C VAL A 41 -1.80 -4.54 -6.63
N GLN A 42 -3.01 -5.12 -6.65
CA GLN A 42 -3.42 -6.07 -7.69
C GLN A 42 -3.44 -5.44 -9.09
N ARG A 43 -3.96 -4.22 -9.23
CA ARG A 43 -3.98 -3.50 -10.52
C ARG A 43 -2.59 -3.21 -11.04
N VAL A 44 -1.73 -2.65 -10.18
CA VAL A 44 -0.33 -2.34 -10.51
C VAL A 44 0.43 -3.62 -10.89
N SER A 45 0.30 -4.68 -10.10
CA SER A 45 0.96 -5.96 -10.37
C SER A 45 0.47 -6.59 -11.66
N GLY A 46 -0.84 -6.51 -11.95
CA GLY A 46 -1.41 -6.98 -13.21
C GLY A 46 -0.91 -6.19 -14.43
N ALA A 47 -0.78 -4.87 -14.31
CA ALA A 47 -0.24 -4.01 -15.36
C ALA A 47 1.23 -4.33 -15.66
N LEU A 48 2.03 -4.62 -14.63
CA LEU A 48 3.42 -5.05 -14.79
C LEU A 48 3.53 -6.45 -15.41
N ALA A 49 2.72 -7.39 -14.95
CA ALA A 49 2.69 -8.75 -15.48
C ALA A 49 2.32 -8.77 -16.97
N ALA A 50 1.38 -7.93 -17.40
CA ALA A 50 1.02 -7.75 -18.82
C ALA A 50 2.19 -7.26 -19.68
N ARG A 51 3.20 -6.61 -19.07
CA ARG A 51 4.45 -6.16 -19.71
C ARG A 51 5.59 -7.19 -19.58
N GLY A 52 5.32 -8.36 -19.00
CA GLY A 52 6.33 -9.39 -18.72
C GLY A 52 7.26 -9.06 -17.56
N LEU A 53 6.89 -8.09 -16.72
CA LEU A 53 7.68 -7.67 -15.55
C LEU A 53 7.20 -8.38 -14.29
N THR A 54 8.11 -8.60 -13.35
CA THR A 54 7.82 -9.19 -12.04
C THR A 54 8.01 -8.17 -10.93
N VAL A 55 7.15 -8.22 -9.92
CA VAL A 55 7.25 -7.38 -8.73
C VAL A 55 8.22 -8.08 -7.76
N ALA A 56 9.29 -7.39 -7.35
CA ALA A 56 10.27 -7.94 -6.40
C ALA A 56 9.92 -7.64 -4.94
N GLY A 57 9.05 -6.67 -4.68
CA GLY A 57 8.61 -6.29 -3.34
C GLY A 57 7.56 -5.17 -3.40
N ILE A 58 6.87 -4.94 -2.27
CA ILE A 58 5.85 -3.89 -2.14
C ILE A 58 6.22 -2.99 -0.96
N GLY A 59 6.21 -1.68 -1.18
CA GLY A 59 6.28 -0.68 -0.11
C GLY A 59 4.91 -0.09 0.16
N VAL A 60 4.53 0.08 1.42
CA VAL A 60 3.27 0.69 1.82
C VAL A 60 3.52 1.82 2.81
N GLY A 61 3.33 3.05 2.37
CA GLY A 61 3.39 4.22 3.24
C GLY A 61 2.03 4.49 3.90
N VAL A 62 1.92 4.37 5.22
CA VAL A 62 0.68 4.61 5.98
C VAL A 62 0.79 5.84 6.88
N PRO A 63 -0.32 6.53 7.22
CA PRO A 63 -0.27 7.64 8.15
C PRO A 63 -0.36 7.12 9.60
N GLY A 64 0.60 7.50 10.43
CA GLY A 64 0.64 7.14 11.84
C GLY A 64 1.73 6.10 12.16
N PRO A 65 2.01 5.85 13.45
CA PRO A 65 3.14 5.03 13.85
C PRO A 65 3.02 3.62 13.28
N VAL A 66 4.12 3.07 12.76
CA VAL A 66 4.19 1.70 12.27
C VAL A 66 5.20 0.94 13.12
N ASP A 67 4.80 -0.24 13.60
CA ASP A 67 5.70 -1.16 14.30
C ASP A 67 5.61 -2.54 13.64
N ALA A 68 6.75 -3.04 13.15
CA ALA A 68 6.87 -4.35 12.51
C ALA A 68 5.79 -4.67 11.44
N GLY A 69 5.33 -3.66 10.68
CA GLY A 69 4.30 -3.84 9.66
C GLY A 69 2.86 -3.76 10.16
N VAL A 70 2.65 -3.38 11.43
CA VAL A 70 1.36 -3.12 12.07
C VAL A 70 1.16 -1.62 12.25
N VAL A 71 -0.02 -1.11 11.90
CA VAL A 71 -0.35 0.32 12.08
C VAL A 71 -0.79 0.56 13.52
N GLY A 72 -0.15 1.51 14.20
CA GLY A 72 -0.48 1.95 15.55
C GLY A 72 -1.41 3.17 15.60
N ALA A 73 -1.85 3.52 16.81
CA ALA A 73 -2.63 4.73 17.06
C ALA A 73 -1.72 5.90 17.54
N PRO A 74 -2.07 7.17 17.24
CA PRO A 74 -3.24 7.59 16.47
C PRO A 74 -3.00 7.56 14.95
N ALA A 75 -3.99 7.07 14.19
CA ALA A 75 -4.02 7.09 12.72
C ALA A 75 -5.36 7.66 12.23
N PRO A 76 -5.59 8.99 12.34
CA PRO A 76 -6.91 9.58 12.12
C PRO A 76 -7.45 9.39 10.70
N HIS A 77 -6.58 9.28 9.69
CA HIS A 77 -6.95 9.04 8.29
C HIS A 77 -6.90 7.56 7.88
N ALA A 78 -6.57 6.66 8.80
CA ALA A 78 -6.45 5.22 8.56
C ALA A 78 -6.85 4.42 9.81
N ALA A 79 -7.91 4.88 10.50
CA ALA A 79 -8.33 4.30 11.78
C ALA A 79 -8.71 2.82 11.64
N ASP A 80 -9.18 2.41 10.46
CA ASP A 80 -9.52 1.03 10.11
C ASP A 80 -8.30 0.12 9.89
N LEU A 81 -7.10 0.70 9.75
CA LEU A 81 -5.84 -0.05 9.70
C LEU A 81 -5.19 -0.24 11.07
N VAL A 82 -5.62 0.50 12.10
CA VAL A 82 -5.02 0.41 13.44
C VAL A 82 -5.14 -1.02 13.98
N GLY A 83 -4.01 -1.59 14.39
CA GLY A 83 -3.89 -2.97 14.88
C GLY A 83 -3.87 -4.04 13.78
N GLN A 84 -3.97 -3.67 12.50
CA GLN A 84 -3.94 -4.64 11.39
C GLN A 84 -2.50 -4.96 10.98
N PRO A 85 -2.15 -6.26 10.78
CA PRO A 85 -0.84 -6.69 10.31
C PRO A 85 -0.73 -6.51 8.80
N LEU A 86 -0.68 -5.27 8.34
CA LEU A 86 -0.71 -4.89 6.94
C LEU A 86 0.44 -5.53 6.14
N GLY A 87 1.66 -5.45 6.65
CA GLY A 87 2.84 -6.04 6.01
C GLY A 87 2.72 -7.56 5.82
N PRO A 88 2.57 -8.34 6.90
CA PRO A 88 2.40 -9.79 6.81
C PRO A 88 1.22 -10.22 5.94
N ARG A 89 0.10 -9.50 6.01
CA ARG A 89 -1.10 -9.83 5.23
C ARG A 89 -0.89 -9.65 3.74
N LEU A 90 -0.30 -8.53 3.32
CA LEU A 90 0.02 -8.27 1.92
C LEU A 90 1.12 -9.22 1.42
N ALA A 91 2.12 -9.52 2.25
CA ALA A 91 3.16 -10.49 1.90
C ALA A 91 2.57 -11.89 1.66
N ALA A 92 1.65 -12.34 2.51
CA ALA A 92 0.95 -13.61 2.33
C ALA A 92 0.07 -13.62 1.07
N HIS A 93 -0.56 -12.50 0.74
CA HIS A 93 -1.47 -12.39 -0.41
C HIS A 93 -0.73 -12.30 -1.75
N PHE A 94 0.38 -11.56 -1.81
CA PHE A 94 1.11 -11.30 -3.05
C PHE A 94 2.38 -12.17 -3.23
N GLY A 95 2.82 -12.86 -2.17
CA GLY A 95 3.98 -13.75 -2.24
C GLY A 95 5.33 -13.05 -2.39
N VAL A 96 5.39 -11.73 -2.14
CA VAL A 96 6.60 -10.92 -2.22
C VAL A 96 6.87 -10.21 -0.90
N PRO A 97 8.12 -9.84 -0.58
CA PRO A 97 8.44 -9.04 0.59
C PRO A 97 7.63 -7.74 0.62
N VAL A 98 7.03 -7.42 1.77
CA VAL A 98 6.28 -6.18 1.99
C VAL A 98 6.87 -5.39 3.13
N PHE A 99 7.15 -4.12 2.87
CA PHE A 99 7.64 -3.16 3.85
C PHE A 99 6.57 -2.11 4.08
N VAL A 100 6.21 -1.89 5.33
CA VAL A 100 5.27 -0.83 5.71
C VAL A 100 6.06 0.23 6.44
N ASP A 101 5.93 1.47 6.01
CA ASP A 101 6.61 2.61 6.61
C ASP A 101 5.61 3.74 6.89
N ASN A 102 5.93 4.59 7.86
CA ASN A 102 5.11 5.75 8.17
C ASN A 102 5.49 6.92 7.25
N ASP A 103 4.49 7.62 6.72
CA ASP A 103 4.63 8.76 5.81
C ASP A 103 5.14 10.06 6.51
N VAL A 104 5.84 9.95 7.64
CA VAL A 104 6.44 11.10 8.33
C VAL A 104 7.86 11.34 7.83
N ASN A 105 7.96 12.28 6.90
CA ASN A 105 9.12 13.13 6.76
C ASN A 105 8.67 14.59 6.93
#